data_AF-A0A7S3G578-F1
#
_entry.id   AF-A0A7S3G578-F1
#
_cell.length_a   1.000
_cell.length_b   1.000
_cell.length_c   1.000
_cell.angle_alpha   90.00
_cell.angle_beta   90.00
_cell.angle_gamma   90.00
#
_symmetry.space_group_name_H-M   'P 1'
#
loop_
_entity.id
_entity.type
_entity.pdbx_description
1 polymer ?
#
loop_
_entity_poly.entity_id
_entity_poly.type
_entity_poly.pdbx_seq_one_letter_code
_entity_poly.pdbx_strand_id
1 'polypeptide(L)'
;QEIKEICAFLTGPLPDANLGIAVHVTPPPFENWRLIGAIDNDTVSGVFRVKWTEDDAVATAIQVGISIEPRESIAYQAQNHAGAEFMEVGRKVAENLFNYMSSFNTASTTELIQVPASIFNKWMERFEEKCRHDPFFWMKS
;
A
#
# COMPACT_ATOMS: atom_id res chain seq x y z
N GLN A 1 -0.75 -7.74 17.87
CA GLN A 1 0.38 -7.76 16.91
C GLN A 1 -0.23 -7.80 15.52
N GLU A 2 0.26 -6.97 14.61
CA GLU A 2 -0.24 -6.88 13.24
C GLU A 2 0.51 -7.87 12.33
N ILE A 3 -0.20 -8.52 11.41
CA ILE A 3 0.38 -9.45 10.43
C ILE A 3 0.97 -8.62 9.30
N LYS A 4 2.30 -8.52 9.22
CA LYS A 4 2.96 -7.68 8.21
C LYS A 4 3.13 -8.37 6.86
N GLU A 5 3.34 -9.68 6.90
CA GLU A 5 3.72 -10.47 5.72
C GLU A 5 3.01 -11.82 5.76
N ILE A 6 2.64 -12.31 4.58
CA ILE A 6 2.05 -13.62 4.35
C ILE A 6 2.92 -14.35 3.34
N CYS A 7 3.33 -15.57 3.67
CA CYS A 7 4.05 -16.45 2.76
C CYS A 7 3.06 -17.45 2.14
N ALA A 8 3.09 -17.59 0.81
CA ALA A 8 2.36 -18.65 0.11
C ALA A 8 3.30 -19.39 -0.85
N PHE A 9 3.09 -20.69 -0.99
CA PHE A 9 3.88 -21.55 -1.87
C PHE A 9 3.06 -22.72 -2.38
N LEU A 10 3.40 -23.19 -3.57
CA LEU A 10 2.83 -24.38 -4.19
C LEU A 10 3.42 -25.64 -3.55
N THR A 11 2.56 -26.59 -3.22
CA THR A 11 2.98 -27.94 -2.79
C THR A 11 3.08 -28.92 -3.96
N GLY A 12 2.64 -28.51 -5.15
CA GLY A 12 2.73 -29.23 -6.42
C GLY A 12 2.39 -28.28 -7.58
N PRO A 13 2.72 -28.64 -8.83
CA PRO A 13 2.50 -27.78 -9.98
C PRO A 13 1.01 -27.60 -10.26
N LEU A 14 0.64 -26.42 -10.77
CA LEU A 14 -0.67 -26.16 -11.35
C LEU A 14 -0.85 -27.00 -12.63
N PRO A 15 -2.08 -27.50 -12.90
CA PRO A 15 -2.34 -28.40 -14.01
C PRO A 15 -2.18 -27.75 -15.39
N ASP A 16 -2.31 -26.43 -15.47
CA ASP A 16 -2.16 -25.65 -16.70
C ASP A 16 -1.11 -24.55 -16.47
N ALA A 17 -0.19 -24.41 -17.43
CA ALA A 17 0.85 -23.40 -17.42
C ALA A 17 0.29 -21.97 -17.51
N ASN A 18 -0.91 -21.76 -18.05
CA ASN A 18 -1.55 -20.45 -18.15
C ASN A 18 -2.31 -20.03 -16.88
N LEU A 19 -2.37 -20.90 -15.87
CA LEU A 19 -2.97 -20.59 -14.58
C LEU A 19 -1.94 -20.04 -13.60
N GLY A 20 -2.44 -19.24 -12.69
CA GLY A 20 -1.75 -18.78 -11.49
C GLY A 20 -2.70 -18.84 -10.29
N ILE A 21 -2.12 -18.67 -9.11
CA ILE A 21 -2.84 -18.52 -7.86
C ILE A 21 -2.79 -17.05 -7.46
N ALA A 22 -3.96 -16.42 -7.39
CA ALA A 22 -4.12 -15.10 -6.80
C ALA A 22 -4.34 -15.24 -5.28
N VAL A 23 -3.51 -14.53 -4.51
CA VAL A 23 -3.56 -14.52 -3.03
C VAL A 23 -4.23 -13.23 -2.58
N HIS A 24 -5.33 -13.38 -1.86
CA HIS A 24 -6.13 -12.27 -1.35
C HIS A 24 -6.15 -12.25 0.18
N VAL A 25 -6.34 -11.08 0.77
CA VAL A 25 -6.57 -10.90 2.20
C VAL A 25 -7.83 -10.08 2.44
N THR A 26 -8.53 -10.36 3.53
CA THR A 26 -9.61 -9.52 4.03
C THR A 26 -9.61 -9.52 5.56
N PRO A 27 -9.67 -8.34 6.21
CA PRO A 27 -9.95 -8.22 7.64
C PRO A 27 -11.48 -8.24 7.91
N PRO A 28 -11.93 -8.42 9.17
CA PRO A 28 -13.31 -8.24 9.56
C PRO A 28 -13.88 -6.92 9.01
N PRO A 29 -15.12 -6.92 8.47
CA PRO A 29 -16.13 -7.99 8.50
C PRO A 29 -15.98 -9.08 7.41
N PHE A 30 -14.84 -9.17 6.73
CA PHE A 30 -14.52 -10.14 5.68
C PHE A 30 -15.24 -9.91 4.34
N GLU A 31 -15.57 -8.64 4.06
CA GLU A 31 -16.30 -8.24 2.84
C GLU A 31 -15.37 -7.73 1.74
N ASN A 32 -14.29 -7.03 2.12
CA ASN A 32 -13.41 -6.32 1.19
C ASN A 32 -12.11 -7.09 0.93
N TRP A 33 -12.15 -7.96 -0.09
CA TRP A 33 -10.98 -8.75 -0.50
C TRP A 33 -10.00 -7.91 -1.32
N ARG A 34 -8.71 -7.99 -0.96
CA ARG A 34 -7.63 -7.29 -1.66
C ARG A 34 -6.58 -8.29 -2.14
N LEU A 35 -6.23 -8.19 -3.41
CA LEU A 35 -5.10 -8.93 -3.98
C LEU A 35 -3.80 -8.45 -3.33
N ILE A 36 -3.04 -9.36 -2.74
CA ILE A 36 -1.72 -9.08 -2.13
C ILE A 36 -0.56 -9.64 -2.94
N GLY A 37 -0.85 -10.53 -3.89
CA GLY A 37 0.13 -11.06 -4.83
C GLY A 37 -0.34 -12.33 -5.51
N ALA A 38 0.57 -12.97 -6.22
CA ALA A 38 0.30 -14.21 -6.93
C ALA A 38 1.53 -15.11 -7.01
N ILE A 39 1.28 -16.41 -7.17
CA ILE A 39 2.29 -17.45 -7.44
C ILE A 39 1.83 -18.31 -8.62
N ASP A 40 2.75 -18.91 -9.34
CA ASP A 40 2.47 -19.79 -10.47
C ASP A 40 3.56 -20.87 -10.61
N ASN A 41 3.56 -21.61 -11.72
CA ASN A 41 4.56 -22.67 -11.94
C ASN A 41 5.98 -22.14 -12.15
N ASP A 42 6.17 -20.87 -12.53
CA ASP A 42 7.48 -20.25 -12.71
C ASP A 42 7.93 -19.56 -11.41
N THR A 43 6.99 -19.00 -10.66
CA THR A 43 7.19 -18.38 -9.34
C THR A 43 6.40 -19.14 -8.28
N VAL A 44 6.96 -20.27 -7.84
CA VAL A 44 6.26 -21.25 -6.98
C VAL A 44 6.02 -20.82 -5.53
N SER A 45 6.61 -19.70 -5.10
CA SER A 45 6.44 -19.16 -3.75
C SER A 45 6.64 -17.65 -3.72
N GLY A 46 5.99 -16.97 -2.78
CA GLY A 46 6.16 -15.54 -2.57
C GLY A 46 5.89 -15.14 -1.13
N VAL A 47 6.56 -14.06 -0.70
CA VAL A 47 6.27 -13.36 0.55
C VAL A 47 5.60 -12.04 0.19
N PHE A 48 4.37 -11.86 0.67
CA PHE A 48 3.49 -10.77 0.32
C PHE A 48 3.30 -9.86 1.52
N ARG A 49 3.66 -8.59 1.38
CA ARG A 49 3.45 -7.59 2.41
C ARG A 49 1.98 -7.20 2.45
N VAL A 50 1.39 -7.26 3.63
CA VAL A 50 0.01 -6.81 3.83
C VAL A 50 0.01 -5.34 4.21
N LYS A 51 -0.77 -4.55 3.48
CA LYS A 51 -1.01 -3.14 3.77
C LYS A 51 -2.36 -3.03 4.47
N TRP A 52 -2.33 -2.59 5.72
CA TRP A 52 -3.51 -2.34 6.53
C TRP A 52 -3.83 -0.85 6.43
N THR A 53 -5.10 -0.54 6.20
CA THR A 53 -5.60 0.83 6.30
C THR A 53 -5.95 1.14 7.76
N GLU A 54 -6.24 2.41 8.05
CA GLU A 54 -6.71 2.83 9.37
C GLU A 54 -7.97 2.07 9.82
N ASP A 55 -8.86 1.75 8.87
CA ASP A 55 -10.06 0.95 9.12
C ASP A 55 -9.74 -0.52 9.44
N ASP A 56 -8.65 -1.05 8.88
CA ASP A 56 -8.22 -2.44 9.07
C ASP A 56 -7.45 -2.68 10.37
N ALA A 57 -6.82 -1.63 10.94
CA ALA A 57 -5.82 -1.75 12.00
C ALA A 57 -6.36 -2.36 13.33
N VAL A 58 -7.67 -2.50 13.45
CA VAL A 58 -8.37 -3.12 14.59
C VAL A 58 -8.65 -4.62 14.37
N ALA A 59 -8.25 -5.19 13.23
CA ALA A 59 -8.52 -6.58 12.88
C ALA A 59 -7.86 -7.57 13.86
N THR A 60 -8.69 -8.23 14.67
CA THR A 60 -8.27 -9.31 15.58
C THR A 60 -8.07 -10.66 14.87
N ALA A 61 -8.55 -10.76 13.64
CA ALA A 61 -8.45 -11.92 12.77
C ALA A 61 -8.33 -11.44 11.31
N ILE A 62 -7.85 -12.30 10.42
CA ILE A 62 -7.82 -12.06 8.98
C ILE A 62 -8.23 -13.34 8.25
N GLN A 63 -8.74 -13.22 7.03
CA GLN A 63 -8.93 -14.36 6.14
C GLN A 63 -7.99 -14.22 4.93
N VAL A 64 -7.44 -15.36 4.52
CA VAL A 64 -6.61 -15.48 3.31
C VAL A 64 -7.40 -16.28 2.28
N GLY A 65 -7.58 -15.69 1.11
CA GLY A 65 -8.33 -16.24 -0.01
C GLY A 65 -7.37 -16.65 -1.10
N ILE A 66 -7.59 -17.84 -1.66
CA ILE A 66 -6.75 -18.42 -2.71
C ILE A 66 -7.68 -18.72 -3.88
N SER A 67 -7.40 -18.10 -5.03
CA SER A 67 -8.16 -18.27 -6.27
C SER A 67 -7.24 -18.74 -7.38
N ILE A 68 -7.69 -19.69 -8.19
CA ILE A 68 -6.96 -20.18 -9.36
C ILE A 68 -7.53 -19.50 -10.60
N GLU A 69 -6.71 -18.70 -11.29
CA GLU A 69 -7.16 -17.83 -12.37
C GLU A 69 -6.17 -17.83 -13.54
N PRO A 70 -6.59 -17.42 -14.76
CA PRO A 70 -5.66 -17.16 -15.85
C PRO A 70 -4.65 -16.07 -15.46
N ARG A 71 -3.37 -16.27 -15.78
CA ARG A 71 -2.29 -15.33 -15.45
C ARG A 71 -2.56 -13.90 -15.94
N GLU A 72 -3.18 -13.77 -17.12
CA GLU A 72 -3.56 -12.48 -17.69
C GLU A 72 -4.60 -11.74 -16.84
N SER A 73 -5.57 -12.45 -16.25
CA SER A 73 -6.57 -11.88 -15.34
C SER A 73 -5.91 -11.32 -14.08
N ILE A 74 -5.00 -12.11 -13.50
CA ILE A 74 -4.25 -11.73 -12.30
C ILE A 74 -3.38 -10.49 -12.58
N ALA A 75 -2.69 -10.47 -13.72
CA ALA A 75 -1.86 -9.33 -14.13
C ALA A 75 -2.70 -8.05 -14.30
N TYR A 76 -3.89 -8.15 -14.90
CA TYR A 76 -4.80 -7.02 -15.05
C TYR A 76 -5.30 -6.49 -13.70
N GLN A 77 -5.66 -7.39 -12.76
CA GLN A 77 -6.06 -6.99 -11.40
C GLN A 77 -4.91 -6.29 -10.66
N ALA A 78 -3.70 -6.84 -10.73
CA ALA A 78 -2.51 -6.24 -10.12
C ALA A 78 -2.22 -4.85 -10.68
N GLN A 79 -2.37 -4.65 -11.99
CA GLN A 79 -2.17 -3.34 -12.63
C GLN A 79 -3.20 -2.30 -12.15
N ASN A 80 -4.47 -2.67 -12.05
CA ASN A 80 -5.52 -1.76 -11.56
C ASN A 80 -5.32 -1.39 -10.09
N HIS A 81 -4.91 -2.35 -9.26
CA HIS A 81 -4.56 -2.10 -7.86
C HIS A 81 -3.35 -1.17 -7.73
N ALA A 82 -2.30 -1.39 -8.51
CA ALA A 82 -1.10 -0.56 -8.48
C ALA A 82 -1.40 0.91 -8.87
N GLY A 83 -2.29 1.13 -9.85
CA GLY A 83 -2.71 2.47 -10.26
C GLY A 83 -3.46 3.22 -9.14
N ALA A 84 -4.40 2.55 -8.46
CA ALA A 84 -5.12 3.12 -7.33
C ALA A 84 -4.18 3.45 -6.15
N GLU A 85 -3.23 2.55 -5.87
CA GLU A 85 -2.26 2.74 -4.80
C GLU A 85 -1.34 3.95 -5.07
N PHE A 86 -0.88 4.11 -6.31
CA PHE A 86 -0.02 5.24 -6.69
C PHE A 86 -0.72 6.60 -6.48
N MET A 87 -2.01 6.68 -6.80
CA MET A 87 -2.81 7.89 -6.58
C MET A 87 -2.97 8.19 -5.09
N GLU A 88 -3.20 7.17 -4.26
CA GLU A 88 -3.28 7.33 -2.81
C GLU A 88 -1.94 7.77 -2.20
N VAL A 89 -0.82 7.23 -2.69
CA VAL A 89 0.53 7.67 -2.32
C VAL A 89 0.72 9.14 -2.64
N GLY A 90 0.39 9.58 -3.86
CA GLY A 90 0.47 10.99 -4.24
C GLY A 90 -0.36 11.90 -3.32
N ARG A 91 -1.58 11.47 -2.96
CA ARG A 91 -2.45 12.19 -2.03
C ARG A 91 -1.83 12.32 -0.64
N LYS A 92 -1.36 11.23 -0.02
CA LYS A 92 -0.74 11.25 1.32
C LYS A 92 0.53 12.11 1.36
N VAL A 93 1.33 12.10 0.29
CA VAL A 93 2.51 12.98 0.15
C VAL A 93 2.08 14.45 0.10
N ALA A 94 1.07 14.79 -0.70
CA ALA A 94 0.54 16.15 -0.79
C ALA A 94 -0.06 16.64 0.54
N GLU A 95 -0.81 15.79 1.24
CA GLU A 95 -1.37 16.08 2.57
C GLU A 95 -0.26 16.31 3.60
N ASN A 96 0.78 15.48 3.58
CA ASN A 96 1.93 15.67 4.47
C ASN A 96 2.61 17.02 4.25
N LEU A 97 2.84 17.40 2.98
CA LEU A 97 3.40 18.69 2.61
C LEU A 97 2.49 19.84 3.07
N PHE A 98 1.19 19.75 2.80
CA PHE A 98 0.21 20.76 3.17
C PHE A 98 0.16 20.97 4.69
N ASN A 99 0.11 19.88 5.46
CA ASN A 99 0.10 19.92 6.93
C ASN A 99 1.39 20.54 7.47
N TYR A 100 2.54 20.18 6.88
CA TYR A 100 3.82 20.77 7.25
C TYR A 100 3.85 22.28 6.99
N MET A 101 3.49 22.72 5.78
CA MET A 101 3.46 24.15 5.45
C MET A 101 2.47 24.93 6.32
N SER A 102 1.28 24.38 6.53
CA SER A 102 0.23 24.99 7.36
C SER A 102 0.67 25.17 8.82
N SER A 103 1.52 24.28 9.35
CA SER A 103 2.05 24.42 10.71
C SER A 103 2.92 25.67 10.94
N PHE A 104 3.46 26.25 9.87
CA PHE A 104 4.22 27.51 9.91
C PHE A 104 3.37 28.75 9.58
N ASN A 105 2.08 28.57 9.28
CA ASN A 105 1.17 29.68 9.04
C ASN A 105 0.75 30.30 10.38
N THR A 106 1.56 31.21 10.91
CA THR A 106 1.37 31.80 12.24
C THR A 106 0.37 32.96 12.26
N ALA A 107 -0.04 33.49 11.10
CA ALA A 107 -0.91 34.65 11.01
C ALA A 107 -1.52 34.80 9.60
N SER A 108 -2.68 34.21 9.32
CA SER A 108 -3.51 34.71 8.22
C SER A 108 -5.00 34.53 8.48
N THR A 109 -5.73 35.64 8.44
CA THR A 109 -7.21 35.74 8.33
C THR A 109 -7.68 35.59 6.87
N THR A 110 -6.80 35.18 5.97
CA THR A 110 -7.03 35.02 4.53
C THR A 110 -6.83 33.56 4.14
N GLU A 111 -7.54 33.10 3.10
CA GLU A 111 -7.46 31.73 2.56
C GLU A 111 -6.08 31.35 1.95
N LEU A 112 -5.07 32.23 2.08
CA LEU A 112 -3.73 32.04 1.53
C LEU A 112 -2.75 31.62 2.63
N ILE A 113 -1.93 30.61 2.31
CA ILE A 113 -0.81 30.17 3.15
C ILE A 113 0.40 31.06 2.87
N GLN A 114 0.83 31.84 3.86
CA GLN A 114 2.06 32.63 3.80
C GLN A 114 3.17 31.92 4.58
N VAL A 115 4.15 31.39 3.86
CA VAL A 115 5.32 30.73 4.45
C VAL A 115 6.63 31.24 3.84
N PRO A 116 7.74 31.27 4.60
CA PRO A 116 9.04 31.56 4.03
C PRO A 116 9.39 30.60 2.89
N ALA A 117 9.99 31.10 1.81
CA ALA A 117 10.37 30.29 0.64
C ALA A 117 11.26 29.08 0.99
N SER A 118 12.02 29.16 2.09
CA SER A 118 12.87 28.06 2.58
C SER A 118 12.11 26.87 3.17
N ILE A 119 10.81 26.99 3.48
CA ILE A 119 10.05 25.94 4.15
C ILE A 119 9.94 24.68 3.28
N PHE A 120 9.78 24.85 1.97
CA PHE A 120 9.74 23.71 1.04
C PHE A 120 11.04 22.91 1.05
N ASN A 121 12.20 23.57 0.97
CA ASN A 121 13.50 22.91 1.01
C ASN A 121 13.70 22.14 2.33
N LYS A 122 13.31 22.74 3.46
CA LYS A 122 13.36 22.06 4.77
C LYS A 122 12.44 20.84 4.86
N TRP A 123 11.26 20.91 4.23
CA TRP A 123 10.37 19.76 4.13
C TRP A 123 11.00 18.67 3.27
N MET A 124 11.57 19.02 2.12
CA MET A 124 12.19 18.08 1.18
C MET A 124 13.35 17.32 1.85
N GLU A 125 14.27 18.02 2.52
CA GLU A 125 15.37 17.40 3.27
C GLU A 125 14.85 16.41 4.32
N ARG A 126 13.81 16.80 5.08
CA ARG A 126 13.18 15.92 6.08
C ARG A 126 12.47 14.73 5.45
N PHE A 127 11.83 14.94 4.31
CA PHE A 127 11.15 13.89 3.56
C PHE A 127 12.17 12.85 3.10
N GLU A 128 13.24 13.27 2.42
CA GLU A 128 14.32 12.39 1.94
C GLU A 128 14.99 11.60 3.08
N GLU A 129 15.26 12.24 4.22
CA GLU A 129 15.86 11.58 5.39
C GLU A 129 14.94 10.46 5.90
N LYS A 130 13.64 10.74 6.01
CA LYS A 130 12.65 9.74 6.43
C LYS A 130 12.46 8.64 5.39
N CYS A 131 12.46 8.96 4.09
CA CYS A 131 12.42 7.97 3.00
C CYS A 131 13.57 6.97 3.10
N ARG A 132 14.77 7.45 3.41
CA ARG A 132 15.98 6.61 3.51
C ARG A 132 15.86 5.59 4.63
N HIS A 133 15.19 5.95 5.73
CA HIS A 133 14.98 5.07 6.87
C HIS A 133 13.76 4.17 6.72
N ASP A 134 12.66 4.69 6.17
CA ASP A 134 11.43 3.97 5.92
C ASP A 134 10.80 4.45 4.60
N PRO A 135 10.98 3.71 3.50
CA PRO A 135 10.45 4.06 2.18
C PRO A 135 8.92 4.21 2.13
N PHE A 136 8.19 3.87 3.19
CA PHE A 136 6.74 3.96 3.27
C PHE A 136 6.25 4.75 4.48
N PHE A 137 7.11 5.61 5.07
CA PHE A 137 6.76 6.34 6.30
C PHE A 137 5.50 7.21 6.15
N TRP A 138 5.25 7.74 4.95
CA TRP A 138 4.09 8.59 4.64
C TRP A 138 2.75 7.85 4.60
N MET A 139 2.76 6.51 4.57
CA MET A 139 1.53 5.71 4.61
C MET A 139 0.99 5.50 6.03
N LYS A 140 1.72 5.92 7.07
CA LYS A 140 1.39 5.69 8.48
C LYS A 140 0.71 6.88 9.18
N SER A 141 0.35 7.93 8.44
CA SER A 141 -0.18 9.20 8.97
C SER A 141 -1.59 9.47 8.52
#